data_AF-A0A2N0ZFA5-F1
#
_entry.id   AF-A0A2N0ZFA5-F1
#
_cell.length_a   1.000
_cell.length_b   1.000
_cell.length_c   1.000
_cell.angle_alpha   90.00
_cell.angle_beta   90.00
_cell.angle_gamma   90.00
#
_symmetry.space_group_name_H-M   'P 1'
#
loop_
_entity.id
_entity.type
_entity.pdbx_description
1 polymer ?
#
loop_
_entity_poly.entity_id
_entity_poly.type
_entity_poly.pdbx_seq_one_letter_code
_entity_poly.pdbx_strand_id
1 'polypeptide(L)'
;MELKDIQAFLETNKDDQTVKEYLQGLKSPTLEGVQAFVNSNDDAKKWLSSEKDKHFDKGLNTWMEKTFPQKLEEEIKKRYPDETPEQKRIRELEMKWEEEARKSKVAEVKLKAQSVANEKKLPLSIVDLVVSDDEAKTLDYLTKFEEAMQSYVQTEVESRLNDGDYIPPSGGSGSPDLGSLSASQLISQGFTQTK
;
A
#
# COMPACT_ATOMS: atom_id res chain seq x y z
N MET A 1 -28.96 87.61 -22.41
CA MET A 1 -29.17 86.74 -23.58
C MET A 1 -30.44 85.96 -23.31
N GLU A 2 -31.43 86.13 -24.16
CA GLU A 2 -32.62 85.29 -24.13
C GLU A 2 -32.35 83.97 -24.86
N LEU A 3 -33.17 82.93 -24.61
CA LEU A 3 -33.07 81.64 -25.29
C LEU A 3 -33.09 81.78 -26.83
N LYS A 4 -33.80 82.80 -27.35
CA LYS A 4 -33.81 83.14 -28.77
C LYS A 4 -32.44 83.59 -29.30
N ASP A 5 -31.68 84.35 -28.51
CA ASP A 5 -30.35 84.82 -28.91
C ASP A 5 -29.37 83.65 -28.99
N ILE A 6 -29.46 82.72 -28.04
CA ILE A 6 -28.65 81.49 -28.00
C ILE A 6 -29.02 80.60 -29.20
N GLN A 7 -30.31 80.48 -29.52
CA GLN A 7 -30.77 79.70 -30.67
C GLN A 7 -30.30 80.30 -32.00
N ALA A 8 -30.38 81.62 -32.17
CA ALA A 8 -29.87 82.31 -33.35
C ALA A 8 -28.35 82.17 -33.49
N PHE A 9 -27.61 82.24 -32.39
CA PHE A 9 -26.16 82.03 -32.37
C PHE A 9 -25.79 80.60 -32.77
N LEU A 10 -26.49 79.59 -32.24
CA LEU A 10 -26.28 78.19 -32.59
C LEU A 10 -26.65 77.93 -34.06
N GLU A 11 -27.72 78.53 -34.58
CA GLU A 11 -28.11 78.40 -35.99
C GLU A 11 -27.09 79.02 -36.95
N THR A 12 -26.56 80.19 -36.61
CA THR A 12 -25.59 80.92 -37.43
C THR A 12 -24.23 80.24 -37.42
N ASN A 13 -23.84 79.68 -36.27
CA ASN A 13 -22.56 79.00 -36.10
C ASN A 13 -22.71 77.47 -36.15
N LYS A 14 -23.77 76.97 -36.82
CA LYS A 14 -24.02 75.52 -37.02
C LYS A 14 -22.83 74.81 -37.62
N ASP A 15 -22.02 75.51 -38.42
CA ASP A 15 -20.87 74.94 -39.09
C ASP A 15 -19.52 75.14 -38.40
N ASP A 16 -19.49 75.96 -37.35
CA ASP A 16 -18.28 76.20 -36.56
C ASP A 16 -17.85 74.92 -35.81
N GLN A 17 -16.58 74.56 -35.97
CA GLN A 17 -16.01 73.35 -35.41
C GLN A 17 -16.09 73.33 -33.87
N THR A 18 -15.90 74.49 -33.24
CA THR A 18 -15.94 74.66 -31.78
C THR A 18 -17.36 74.47 -31.23
N VAL A 19 -18.35 75.01 -31.95
CA VAL A 19 -19.77 74.87 -31.58
C VAL A 19 -20.26 73.43 -31.80
N LYS A 20 -19.80 72.77 -32.87
CA LYS A 20 -20.06 71.34 -33.11
C LYS A 20 -19.50 70.45 -31.99
N GLU A 21 -18.25 70.66 -31.59
CA GLU A 21 -17.61 69.89 -30.53
C GLU A 21 -18.32 70.07 -29.17
N TYR A 22 -18.69 71.31 -28.81
CA TYR A 22 -19.43 71.58 -27.58
C TYR A 22 -20.84 70.97 -27.57
N LEU A 23 -21.57 71.06 -28.69
CA LEU A 23 -22.89 70.45 -28.84
C LEU A 23 -22.84 68.93 -28.84
N GLN A 24 -21.77 68.32 -29.38
CA GLN A 24 -21.55 66.87 -29.29
C GLN A 24 -21.35 66.42 -27.84
N GLY A 25 -20.66 67.22 -27.01
CA GLY A 25 -20.52 66.96 -25.58
C GLY A 25 -21.83 67.06 -24.77
N LEU A 26 -22.81 67.82 -25.27
CA LEU A 26 -24.14 67.95 -24.64
C LEU A 26 -25.15 66.88 -25.09
N LYS A 27 -24.89 66.17 -26.19
CA LYS A 27 -25.78 65.10 -26.67
C LYS A 27 -25.63 63.85 -25.81
N SER A 28 -26.76 63.23 -25.47
CA SER A 28 -26.77 61.92 -24.83
C SER A 28 -25.94 60.93 -25.66
N PRO A 29 -25.06 60.12 -25.04
CA PRO A 29 -24.27 59.16 -25.78
C PRO A 29 -25.18 58.15 -26.49
N THR A 30 -25.15 58.16 -27.83
CA THR A 30 -25.80 57.14 -28.67
C THR A 30 -24.88 55.95 -28.84
N LEU A 31 -25.44 54.76 -29.13
CA LEU A 31 -24.63 53.54 -29.29
C LEU A 31 -23.56 53.72 -30.39
N GLU A 32 -23.94 54.31 -31.53
CA GLU A 32 -23.03 54.63 -32.64
C GLU A 32 -21.96 55.65 -32.24
N GLY A 33 -22.32 56.66 -31.44
CA GLY A 33 -21.37 57.66 -30.93
C GLY A 33 -20.34 57.06 -29.98
N VAL A 34 -20.76 56.15 -29.10
CA VAL A 34 -19.85 55.41 -28.21
C VAL A 34 -18.94 54.49 -29.00
N GLN A 35 -19.47 53.80 -30.01
CA GLN A 35 -18.68 52.93 -30.88
C GLN A 35 -17.63 53.72 -31.68
N ALA A 36 -18.01 54.87 -32.23
CA ALA A 36 -17.10 55.75 -32.95
C ALA A 36 -16.01 56.32 -32.02
N PHE A 37 -16.39 56.72 -30.79
CA PHE A 37 -15.46 57.23 -29.77
C PHE A 37 -14.44 56.16 -29.35
N VAL A 38 -14.90 54.96 -29.01
CA VAL A 38 -14.04 53.83 -28.62
C VAL A 38 -13.10 53.42 -29.75
N ASN A 39 -13.54 53.50 -31.01
CA ASN A 39 -12.69 53.18 -32.16
C ASN A 39 -11.67 54.26 -32.49
N SER A 40 -11.95 55.53 -32.16
CA SER A 40 -11.09 56.67 -32.48
C SER A 40 -10.13 57.04 -31.34
N ASN A 41 -10.45 56.69 -30.10
CA ASN A 41 -9.65 57.02 -28.91
C ASN A 41 -8.99 55.75 -28.33
N ASP A 42 -7.65 55.74 -28.31
CA ASP A 42 -6.86 54.60 -27.83
C ASP A 42 -7.09 54.28 -26.34
N ASP A 43 -7.32 55.29 -25.49
CA ASP A 43 -7.56 55.07 -24.06
C ASP A 43 -8.95 54.44 -23.83
N ALA A 44 -9.96 54.88 -24.58
CA ALA A 44 -11.29 54.29 -24.56
C ALA A 44 -11.28 52.84 -25.06
N LYS A 45 -10.47 52.54 -26.09
CA LYS A 45 -10.27 51.18 -26.60
C LYS A 45 -9.60 50.28 -25.57
N LYS A 46 -8.52 50.75 -24.94
CA LYS A 46 -7.81 50.02 -23.86
C LYS A 46 -8.72 49.74 -22.67
N TRP A 47 -9.51 50.74 -22.26
CA TRP A 47 -10.47 50.58 -21.17
C TRP A 47 -11.53 49.52 -21.50
N LEU A 48 -12.13 49.58 -22.70
CA LEU A 48 -13.15 48.61 -23.12
C LEU A 48 -12.56 47.19 -23.23
N SER A 49 -11.35 47.05 -23.77
CA SER A 49 -10.65 45.76 -23.82
C SER A 49 -10.41 45.22 -22.41
N SER A 50 -9.88 46.04 -21.50
CA SER A 50 -9.64 45.61 -20.11
C SER A 50 -10.92 45.16 -19.40
N GLU A 51 -12.03 45.86 -19.62
CA GLU A 51 -13.30 45.48 -19.01
C GLU A 51 -13.86 44.18 -19.61
N LYS A 52 -13.72 43.99 -20.92
CA LYS A 52 -14.05 42.72 -21.59
C LYS A 52 -13.21 41.56 -21.06
N ASP A 53 -11.91 41.78 -20.89
CA ASP A 53 -10.99 40.76 -20.36
C ASP A 53 -11.39 40.39 -18.93
N LYS A 54 -11.67 41.36 -18.06
CA LYS A 54 -12.16 41.06 -16.69
C LYS A 54 -13.47 40.27 -16.69
N HIS A 55 -14.42 40.64 -17.55
CA HIS A 55 -15.69 39.91 -17.65
C HIS A 55 -15.49 38.49 -18.18
N PHE A 56 -14.61 38.33 -19.17
CA PHE A 56 -14.23 37.02 -19.69
C PHE A 56 -13.54 36.18 -18.63
N ASP A 57 -12.53 36.72 -17.93
CA ASP A 57 -11.81 36.05 -16.85
C ASP A 57 -12.76 35.63 -15.72
N LYS A 58 -13.68 36.51 -15.32
CA LYS A 58 -14.69 36.16 -14.31
C LYS A 58 -15.62 35.05 -14.79
N GLY A 59 -16.05 35.10 -16.05
CA GLY A 59 -16.87 34.05 -16.67
C GLY A 59 -16.13 32.72 -16.74
N LEU A 60 -14.87 32.76 -17.13
CA LEU A 60 -13.98 31.61 -17.23
C LEU A 60 -13.72 31.00 -15.85
N ASN A 61 -13.40 31.81 -14.85
CA ASN A 61 -13.21 31.35 -13.47
C ASN A 61 -14.51 30.74 -12.91
N THR A 62 -15.66 31.38 -13.15
CA THR A 62 -16.96 30.83 -12.73
C THR A 62 -17.24 29.48 -13.40
N TRP A 63 -16.93 29.36 -14.69
CA TRP A 63 -17.08 28.10 -15.42
C TRP A 63 -16.12 27.03 -14.89
N MET A 64 -14.86 27.41 -14.61
CA MET A 64 -13.83 26.53 -14.08
C MET A 64 -14.14 26.06 -12.65
N GLU A 65 -14.76 26.90 -11.82
CA GLU A 65 -15.12 26.54 -10.45
C GLU A 65 -16.43 25.74 -10.38
N LYS A 66 -17.43 26.08 -11.20
CA LYS A 66 -18.78 25.50 -11.07
C LYS A 66 -19.08 24.39 -12.06
N THR A 67 -18.70 24.59 -13.32
CA THR A 67 -19.14 23.72 -14.43
C THR A 67 -18.08 22.70 -14.80
N PHE A 68 -16.80 23.07 -14.78
CA PHE A 68 -15.70 22.18 -15.11
C PHE A 68 -15.60 20.97 -14.18
N PRO A 69 -15.72 21.08 -12.84
CA PRO A 69 -15.64 19.93 -11.96
C PRO A 69 -16.80 18.96 -12.20
N GLN A 70 -18.01 19.48 -12.43
CA GLN A 70 -19.19 18.65 -12.76
C GLN A 70 -19.00 17.88 -14.07
N LYS A 71 -18.51 18.57 -15.13
CA LYS A 71 -18.21 17.94 -16.43
C LYS A 71 -17.09 16.91 -16.33
N LEU A 72 -16.08 17.21 -15.52
CA LEU A 72 -14.96 16.31 -15.27
C LEU A 72 -15.44 15.07 -14.50
N GLU A 73 -16.24 15.24 -13.44
CA GLU A 73 -16.85 14.13 -12.71
C GLU A 73 -17.79 13.30 -13.58
N GLU A 74 -18.58 13.92 -14.46
CA GLU A 74 -19.42 13.21 -15.45
C GLU A 74 -18.58 12.31 -16.37
N GLU A 75 -17.48 12.84 -16.92
CA GLU A 75 -16.60 12.08 -17.83
C GLU A 75 -15.76 11.03 -17.07
N ILE A 76 -15.30 11.36 -15.86
CA ILE A 76 -14.66 10.38 -14.95
C ILE A 76 -15.64 9.26 -14.65
N LYS A 77 -16.88 9.56 -14.28
CA LYS A 77 -17.93 8.56 -14.00
C LYS A 77 -18.33 7.75 -15.23
N LYS A 78 -18.25 8.34 -16.43
CA LYS A 78 -18.51 7.65 -17.69
C LYS A 78 -17.40 6.68 -18.07
N ARG A 79 -16.13 7.04 -17.82
CA ARG A 79 -14.96 6.19 -18.11
C ARG A 79 -14.60 5.22 -16.99
N TYR A 80 -14.89 5.62 -15.76
CA TYR A 80 -14.65 4.92 -14.50
C TYR A 80 -15.94 4.96 -13.68
N PRO A 81 -16.98 4.21 -14.10
CA PRO A 81 -18.16 4.07 -13.26
C PRO A 81 -17.74 3.55 -11.89
N ASP A 82 -18.18 4.22 -10.83
CA ASP A 82 -18.02 3.75 -9.44
C ASP A 82 -18.40 2.26 -9.41
N GLU A 83 -17.55 1.44 -8.80
CA GLU A 83 -17.83 0.02 -8.67
C GLU A 83 -19.24 -0.17 -8.15
N THR A 84 -20.11 -0.78 -8.96
CA THR A 84 -21.49 -1.03 -8.55
C THR A 84 -21.47 -1.80 -7.23
N PRO A 85 -22.51 -1.70 -6.39
CA PRO A 85 -22.59 -2.51 -5.16
C PRO A 85 -22.37 -4.02 -5.43
N GLU A 86 -22.69 -4.48 -6.65
CA GLU A 86 -22.36 -5.83 -7.14
C GLU A 86 -20.86 -6.04 -7.40
N GLN A 87 -20.15 -5.10 -8.01
CA GLN A 87 -18.69 -5.19 -8.19
C GLN A 87 -17.93 -5.11 -6.86
N LYS A 88 -18.38 -4.26 -5.94
CA LYS A 88 -17.83 -4.23 -4.57
C LYS A 88 -18.07 -5.56 -3.84
N ARG A 89 -19.27 -6.13 -3.98
CA ARG A 89 -19.59 -7.48 -3.47
C ARG A 89 -18.69 -8.54 -4.11
N ILE A 90 -18.47 -8.49 -5.42
CA ILE A 90 -17.60 -9.43 -6.14
C ILE A 90 -16.17 -9.30 -5.62
N ARG A 91 -15.62 -8.09 -5.49
CA ARG A 91 -14.27 -7.88 -4.95
C ARG A 91 -14.15 -8.38 -3.51
N GLU A 92 -15.14 -8.12 -2.66
CA GLU A 92 -15.16 -8.64 -1.29
C GLU A 92 -15.24 -10.18 -1.26
N LEU A 93 -16.01 -10.78 -2.17
CA LEU A 93 -16.11 -12.23 -2.32
C LEU A 93 -14.81 -12.83 -2.86
N GLU A 94 -14.16 -12.20 -3.83
CA GLU A 94 -12.86 -12.60 -4.38
C GLU A 94 -11.76 -12.50 -3.32
N MET A 95 -11.73 -11.42 -2.54
CA MET A 95 -10.78 -11.29 -1.41
C MET A 95 -11.00 -12.38 -0.37
N LYS A 96 -12.25 -12.68 -0.01
CA LYS A 96 -12.57 -13.79 0.92
C LYS A 96 -12.20 -15.14 0.33
N TRP A 97 -12.46 -15.35 -0.95
CA TRP A 97 -12.10 -16.58 -1.65
C TRP A 97 -10.58 -16.79 -1.67
N GLU A 98 -9.82 -15.76 -2.00
CA GLU A 98 -8.36 -15.81 -2.03
C GLU A 98 -7.79 -16.07 -0.62
N GLU A 99 -8.36 -15.43 0.40
CA GLU A 99 -7.96 -15.68 1.79
C GLU A 99 -8.25 -17.13 2.21
N GLU A 100 -9.41 -17.66 1.84
CA GLU A 100 -9.80 -19.04 2.15
C GLU A 100 -8.96 -20.05 1.37
N ALA A 101 -8.73 -19.80 0.08
CA ALA A 101 -7.85 -20.62 -0.77
C ALA A 101 -6.43 -20.66 -0.21
N ARG A 102 -5.90 -19.51 0.25
CA ARG A 102 -4.60 -19.44 0.92
C ARG A 102 -4.60 -20.21 2.23
N LYS A 103 -5.62 -20.08 3.07
CA LYS A 103 -5.74 -20.84 4.34
C LYS A 103 -5.81 -22.35 4.09
N SER A 104 -6.60 -22.78 3.11
CA SER A 104 -6.69 -24.19 2.71
C SER A 104 -5.34 -24.71 2.24
N LYS A 105 -4.65 -23.96 1.38
CA LYS A 105 -3.31 -24.33 0.89
C LYS A 105 -2.30 -24.45 2.05
N VAL A 106 -2.28 -23.49 2.97
CA VAL A 106 -1.41 -23.55 4.16
C VAL A 106 -1.78 -24.74 5.04
N ALA A 107 -3.06 -25.07 5.21
CA ALA A 107 -3.50 -26.23 5.97
C ALA A 107 -3.06 -27.56 5.31
N GLU A 108 -3.16 -27.68 3.99
CA GLU A 108 -2.66 -28.83 3.24
C GLU A 108 -1.14 -28.99 3.39
N VAL A 109 -0.39 -27.90 3.21
CA VAL A 109 1.07 -27.88 3.41
C VAL A 109 1.42 -28.27 4.85
N LYS A 110 0.67 -27.75 5.84
CA LYS A 110 0.85 -28.10 7.25
C LYS A 110 0.68 -29.59 7.49
N LEU A 111 -0.39 -30.20 6.97
CA LEU A 111 -0.65 -31.63 7.14
C LEU A 111 0.48 -32.48 6.56
N LYS A 112 0.94 -32.15 5.35
CA LYS A 112 2.09 -32.83 4.73
C LYS A 112 3.36 -32.66 5.55
N ALA A 113 3.64 -31.43 5.99
CA ALA A 113 4.80 -31.12 6.82
C ALA A 113 4.77 -31.86 8.17
N GLN A 114 3.58 -32.03 8.78
CA GLN A 114 3.40 -32.83 10.00
C GLN A 114 3.68 -34.31 9.76
N SER A 115 3.23 -34.87 8.64
CA SER A 115 3.57 -36.25 8.24
C SER A 115 5.08 -36.44 8.08
N VAL A 116 5.74 -35.54 7.34
CA VAL A 116 7.20 -35.59 7.13
C VAL A 116 7.97 -35.42 8.45
N ALA A 117 7.53 -34.51 9.32
CA ALA A 117 8.14 -34.32 10.63
C ALA A 117 7.99 -35.57 11.51
N ASN A 118 6.82 -36.22 11.50
CA ASN A 118 6.63 -37.49 12.22
C ASN A 118 7.53 -38.61 11.67
N GLU A 119 7.65 -38.74 10.35
CA GLU A 119 8.55 -39.71 9.71
C GLU A 119 10.02 -39.49 10.10
N LYS A 120 10.45 -38.23 10.12
CA LYS A 120 11.80 -37.81 10.51
C LYS A 120 12.01 -37.69 12.02
N LYS A 121 11.00 -38.03 12.83
CA LYS A 121 11.00 -37.89 14.30
C LYS A 121 11.34 -36.48 14.80
N LEU A 122 10.98 -35.46 14.01
CA LEU A 122 11.12 -34.06 14.37
C LEU A 122 9.95 -33.60 15.24
N PRO A 123 10.17 -32.68 16.20
CA PRO A 123 9.08 -32.13 17.01
C PRO A 123 8.04 -31.39 16.17
N LEU A 124 6.76 -31.70 16.37
CA LEU A 124 5.64 -31.06 15.66
C LEU A 124 5.54 -29.56 15.91
N SER A 125 6.07 -29.07 17.04
CA SER A 125 6.15 -27.64 17.34
C SER A 125 6.97 -26.85 16.31
N ILE A 126 7.93 -27.50 15.65
CA ILE A 126 8.75 -26.86 14.60
C ILE A 126 7.95 -26.69 13.31
N VAL A 127 7.03 -27.62 13.01
CA VAL A 127 6.18 -27.52 11.81
C VAL A 127 5.31 -26.27 11.87
N ASP A 128 4.80 -25.90 13.05
CA ASP A 128 4.00 -24.68 13.24
C ASP A 128 4.80 -23.39 13.01
N LEU A 129 6.11 -23.40 13.26
CA LEU A 129 6.99 -22.25 13.04
C LEU A 129 7.47 -22.12 11.59
N VAL A 130 7.50 -23.24 10.87
CA VAL A 130 8.15 -23.36 9.55
C VAL A 130 7.13 -23.38 8.40
N VAL A 131 5.86 -23.68 8.69
CA VAL A 131 4.80 -23.75 7.68
C VAL A 131 4.58 -22.40 6.98
N SER A 132 4.60 -22.43 5.64
CA SER A 132 4.31 -21.29 4.78
C SER A 132 3.30 -21.66 3.69
N ASP A 133 2.92 -20.69 2.86
CA ASP A 133 2.07 -20.88 1.67
C ASP A 133 2.77 -21.64 0.53
N ASP A 134 4.04 -22.00 0.72
CA ASP A 134 4.88 -22.72 -0.21
C ASP A 134 5.36 -24.05 0.40
N GLU A 135 4.96 -25.15 -0.24
CA GLU A 135 5.33 -26.51 0.16
C GLU A 135 6.84 -26.74 0.06
N ALA A 136 7.48 -26.27 -1.01
CA ALA A 136 8.89 -26.52 -1.26
C ALA A 136 9.77 -25.83 -0.21
N LYS A 137 9.44 -24.59 0.15
CA LYS A 137 10.15 -23.85 1.20
C LYS A 137 9.96 -24.50 2.57
N THR A 138 8.75 -24.94 2.88
CA THR A 138 8.45 -25.61 4.16
C THR A 138 9.27 -26.89 4.31
N LEU A 139 9.42 -27.69 3.24
CA LEU A 139 10.24 -28.91 3.26
C LEU A 139 11.75 -28.61 3.31
N ASP A 140 12.23 -27.58 2.59
CA ASP A 140 13.63 -27.13 2.64
C ASP A 140 14.01 -26.69 4.05
N TYR A 141 13.18 -25.89 4.71
CA TYR A 141 13.40 -25.45 6.09
C TYR A 141 13.38 -26.61 7.09
N LEU A 142 12.46 -27.58 6.94
CA LEU A 142 12.45 -28.78 7.77
C LEU A 142 13.72 -29.61 7.60
N THR A 143 14.22 -29.73 6.37
CA THR A 143 15.46 -30.48 6.08
C THR A 143 16.68 -29.77 6.65
N LYS A 144 16.80 -28.45 6.48
CA LYS A 144 17.88 -27.65 7.09
C LYS A 144 17.86 -27.73 8.61
N PHE A 145 16.68 -27.71 9.22
CA PHE A 145 16.54 -27.86 10.66
C PHE A 145 16.99 -29.25 11.14
N GLU A 146 16.60 -30.30 10.42
CA GLU A 146 17.03 -31.67 10.70
C GLU A 146 18.56 -31.80 10.65
N GLU A 147 19.18 -31.34 9.56
CA GLU A 147 20.64 -31.43 9.37
C GLU A 147 21.40 -30.67 10.47
N ALA A 148 20.94 -29.46 10.80
CA ALA A 148 21.53 -28.65 11.88
C ALA A 148 21.39 -29.34 13.24
N MET A 149 20.23 -29.95 13.53
CA MET A 149 19.99 -30.66 14.78
C MET A 149 20.80 -31.94 14.89
N GLN A 150 20.91 -32.73 13.82
CA GLN A 150 21.74 -33.94 13.79
C GLN A 150 23.21 -33.60 14.06
N SER A 151 23.74 -32.56 13.40
CA SER A 151 25.11 -32.09 13.61
C SER A 151 25.35 -31.61 15.05
N TYR A 152 24.39 -30.85 15.61
CA TYR A 152 24.48 -30.38 17.00
C TYR A 152 24.45 -31.54 18.01
N VAL A 153 23.51 -32.48 17.85
CA VAL A 153 23.41 -33.66 18.72
C VAL A 153 24.67 -34.52 18.62
N GLN A 154 25.21 -34.70 17.41
CA GLN A 154 26.44 -35.46 17.22
C GLN A 154 27.62 -34.80 17.91
N THR A 155 27.78 -33.48 17.78
CA THR A 155 28.85 -32.71 18.46
C THR A 155 28.74 -32.83 19.98
N GLU A 156 27.54 -32.69 20.54
CA GLU A 156 27.30 -32.81 21.99
C GLU A 156 27.55 -34.25 22.49
N VAL A 157 27.15 -35.26 21.73
CA VAL A 157 27.41 -36.68 22.06
C VAL A 157 28.91 -36.96 22.02
N GLU A 158 29.63 -36.47 21.01
CA GLU A 158 31.09 -36.57 20.91
C GLU A 158 31.77 -35.84 22.07
N SER A 159 31.34 -34.62 22.43
CA SER A 159 31.85 -33.91 23.60
C SER A 159 31.64 -34.73 24.87
N ARG A 160 30.44 -35.30 25.09
CA ARG A 160 30.17 -36.13 26.26
C ARG A 160 30.97 -37.43 26.30
N LEU A 161 31.21 -38.04 25.14
CA LEU A 161 32.06 -39.24 25.02
C LEU A 161 33.53 -38.92 25.26
N ASN A 162 33.99 -37.71 24.89
CA ASN A 162 35.38 -37.27 25.06
C ASN A 162 35.65 -36.67 26.45
N ASP A 163 34.69 -35.98 27.06
CA ASP A 163 34.78 -35.35 28.39
C ASP A 163 34.37 -36.31 29.52
N GLY A 164 33.63 -37.37 29.20
CA GLY A 164 33.19 -38.37 30.15
C GLY A 164 34.26 -39.41 30.43
N ASP A 165 34.56 -39.59 31.70
CA ASP A 165 35.32 -40.68 32.34
C ASP A 165 34.65 -42.07 32.14
N TYR A 166 34.04 -42.29 30.97
CA TYR A 166 33.28 -43.48 30.63
C TYR A 166 34.24 -44.58 30.18
N ILE A 167 34.60 -45.44 31.13
CA ILE A 167 35.21 -46.74 30.84
C ILE A 167 34.07 -47.68 30.45
N PRO A 168 33.92 -48.07 29.17
CA PRO A 168 32.92 -49.06 28.79
C PRO A 168 33.19 -50.36 29.56
N PRO A 169 32.16 -51.03 30.12
CA PRO A 169 32.36 -52.32 30.76
C PRO A 169 32.84 -53.30 29.69
N SER A 170 34.13 -53.63 29.73
CA SER A 170 34.72 -54.65 28.88
C SER A 170 33.95 -55.95 29.11
N GLY A 171 33.38 -56.51 28.05
CA GLY A 171 32.91 -57.89 28.06
C GLY A 171 34.09 -58.82 28.38
N GLY A 172 34.26 -59.14 29.66
CA GLY A 172 35.29 -60.04 30.15
C GLY A 172 35.59 -59.82 31.64
N SER A 173 35.37 -60.87 32.45
CA SER A 173 35.78 -61.02 33.86
C SER A 173 35.01 -60.23 34.93
N GLY A 174 33.71 -60.52 35.02
CA GLY A 174 32.89 -60.29 36.23
C GLY A 174 32.31 -61.57 36.83
N SER A 175 32.80 -62.75 36.45
CA SER A 175 32.51 -63.99 37.17
C SER A 175 33.69 -64.25 38.11
N PRO A 176 33.47 -64.38 39.43
CA PRO A 176 34.54 -64.76 40.34
C PRO A 176 35.03 -66.14 39.88
N ASP A 177 36.31 -66.24 39.51
CA ASP A 177 36.92 -67.51 39.15
C ASP A 177 36.99 -68.39 40.41
N LEU A 178 35.98 -69.24 40.55
CA LEU A 178 35.84 -70.23 41.62
C LEU A 178 37.00 -71.25 41.62
N GLY A 179 37.79 -71.34 40.53
CA GLY A 179 38.98 -72.19 40.43
C GLY A 179 40.21 -71.63 41.12
N SER A 180 40.24 -70.33 41.45
CA SER A 180 41.35 -69.66 42.12
C SER A 180 41.20 -69.61 43.64
N LEU A 181 40.05 -70.01 44.17
CA LEU A 181 39.73 -69.98 45.60
C LEU A 181 40.11 -71.31 46.26
N SER A 182 40.80 -71.23 47.40
CA SER A 182 41.07 -72.42 48.22
C SER A 182 39.76 -72.99 48.77
N ALA A 183 39.73 -74.29 49.07
CA ALA A 183 38.55 -74.97 49.62
C ALA A 183 38.02 -74.26 50.90
N SER A 184 38.91 -73.68 51.71
CA SER A 184 38.53 -72.90 52.89
C SER A 184 37.85 -71.57 52.56
N GLN A 185 38.16 -70.95 51.42
CA GLN A 185 37.55 -69.69 50.99
C GLN A 185 36.17 -69.89 50.35
N LEU A 186 35.96 -71.01 49.66
CA LEU A 186 34.65 -71.38 49.13
C LEU A 186 33.63 -71.65 50.25
N ILE A 187 34.05 -72.34 51.32
CA ILE A 187 33.19 -72.65 52.45
C ILE A 187 32.79 -71.36 53.20
N SER A 188 33.71 -70.41 53.38
CA SER A 188 33.41 -69.15 54.06
C SER A 188 32.37 -68.29 53.35
N GLN A 189 32.34 -68.30 52.01
CA GLN A 189 31.35 -67.52 51.24
C GLN A 189 29.97 -68.19 51.24
N GLY A 190 29.91 -69.52 51.35
CA GLY A 190 28.64 -70.26 51.44
C GLY A 190 27.86 -69.98 52.73
N PHE A 191 28.55 -69.68 53.84
CA PHE A 191 27.90 -69.43 55.13
C PHE A 191 27.44 -67.98 55.37
N THR A 192 27.83 -67.02 54.51
CA THR A 192 27.46 -65.60 54.69
C THR A 192 26.16 -65.21 53.97
N GLN A 193 25.58 -66.08 53.15
CA GLN A 193 24.34 -65.82 52.39
C GLN A 193 23.06 -66.27 53.10
N THR A 194 23.14 -66.81 54.32
CA THR A 194 21.96 -67.16 55.12
C THR A 194 21.85 -66.27 56.36
N LYS A 195 21.31 -65.07 56.18
CA LYS A 195 20.51 -64.36 57.18
C LYS A 195 19.71 -63.22 56.56
#